data_AF-A0A7Z9WDU0-F1
#
_entry.id   AF-A0A7Z9WDU0-F1
#
_cell.length_a   1.000
_cell.length_b   1.000
_cell.length_c   1.000
_cell.angle_alpha   90.00
_cell.angle_beta   90.00
_cell.angle_gamma   90.00
#
_symmetry.space_group_name_H-M   'P 1'
#
loop_
_entity.id
_entity.type
_entity.pdbx_description
1 polymer ?
#
loop_
_entity_poly.entity_id
_entity_poly.type
_entity_poly.pdbx_seq_one_letter_code
_entity_poly.pdbx_strand_id
1 'polypeptide(L)'
;EIIKGHEFHYSRALFLEADQELTAVLKVLRGKGLDSTSDGLCKKNLFATYTHIHARGTPSWARGLVKVALIQKSGDSSKGK
;
A
#
# COMPACT_ATOMS: atom_id res chain seq x y z
N GLU A 1 -13.45 0.32 -2.34
CA GLU A 1 -13.82 0.52 -0.92
C GLU A 1 -13.35 1.90 -0.49
N ILE A 2 -14.01 2.54 0.49
CA ILE A 2 -13.51 3.77 1.11
C ILE A 2 -12.72 3.38 2.36
N ILE A 3 -11.43 3.70 2.36
CA ILE A 3 -10.55 3.48 3.52
C ILE A 3 -10.56 4.74 4.37
N LYS A 4 -10.78 4.58 5.68
CA LYS A 4 -10.70 5.68 6.65
C LYS A 4 -9.50 5.44 7.56
N GLY A 5 -8.72 6.49 7.76
CA GLY A 5 -7.56 6.48 8.63
C GLY A 5 -7.22 7.89 9.11
N HIS A 6 -6.08 7.98 9.77
CA HIS A 6 -5.44 9.25 10.10
C HIS A 6 -4.02 9.25 9.53
N GLU A 7 -3.47 10.42 9.33
CA GLU A 7 -2.09 10.60 8.92
C GLU A 7 -1.42 11.56 9.90
N PHE A 8 -0.16 11.28 10.23
CA PHE A 8 0.68 12.17 11.02
C PHE A 8 2.14 11.94 10.61
N HIS A 9 2.64 12.76 9.69
CA HIS A 9 4.01 12.65 9.21
C HIS A 9 4.60 14.04 8.94
N TYR A 10 5.88 14.20 9.29
CA TYR A 10 6.68 15.37 8.94
C TYR A 10 7.58 15.10 7.73
N SER A 11 7.69 13.84 7.31
CA SER A 11 8.43 13.46 6.12
C SER A 11 7.61 13.68 4.86
N ARG A 12 8.31 13.83 3.74
CA ARG A 12 7.74 13.88 2.40
C ARG A 12 8.49 12.90 1.52
N ALA A 13 7.75 12.10 0.75
CA ALA A 13 8.34 11.23 -0.25
C ALA A 13 8.93 12.05 -1.41
N LEU A 14 10.17 11.75 -1.80
CA LEU A 14 10.82 12.28 -2.99
C LEU A 14 10.91 11.15 -4.00
N PHE A 15 10.38 11.38 -5.20
CA PHE A 15 10.46 10.44 -6.31
C PHE A 15 11.63 10.82 -7.21
N LEU A 16 12.51 9.87 -7.50
CA LEU A 16 13.61 10.00 -8.45
C LEU A 16 13.21 9.41 -9.81
N GLU A 17 14.00 9.67 -10.86
CA GLU A 17 13.73 9.10 -12.19
C GLU A 17 13.68 7.56 -12.19
N ALA A 18 14.47 6.92 -11.32
CA ALA A 18 14.46 5.46 -11.14
C ALA A 18 13.16 4.92 -10.51
N ASP A 19 12.30 5.80 -9.99
CA ASP A 19 11.04 5.45 -9.31
C ASP A 19 9.82 5.50 -10.25
N GLN A 20 10.02 5.66 -11.56
CA GLN A 20 8.90 5.73 -12.54
C GLN A 20 7.95 4.53 -12.49
N GLU A 21 8.41 3.37 -12.01
CA GLU A 21 7.57 2.18 -11.86
C GLU A 21 6.70 2.20 -10.58
N LEU A 22 6.92 3.14 -9.65
CA LEU A 22 6.13 3.24 -8.44
C LEU A 22 4.75 3.80 -8.75
N THR A 23 3.73 2.98 -8.55
CA THR A 23 2.34 3.38 -8.75
C THR A 23 1.68 3.66 -7.40
N ALA A 24 1.15 4.88 -7.25
CA ALA A 24 0.22 5.20 -6.18
C ALA A 24 -1.16 4.57 -6.50
N VAL A 25 -1.70 3.79 -5.57
CA VAL A 25 -2.90 2.97 -5.76
C VAL A 25 -4.11 3.44 -4.95
N LEU A 26 -3.94 4.45 -4.09
CA LEU A 26 -5.04 5.10 -3.38
C LEU A 26 -5.25 6.52 -3.90
N LYS A 27 -6.51 6.86 -4.15
CA LYS A 27 -6.94 8.25 -4.35
C LYS A 27 -7.26 8.88 -3.00
N VAL A 28 -6.63 10.02 -2.71
CA VAL A 28 -6.94 10.80 -1.50
C VAL A 28 -8.24 11.57 -1.73
N LEU A 29 -9.23 11.32 -0.87
CA LEU A 29 -10.48 12.09 -0.85
C LEU A 29 -10.45 13.23 0.18
N ARG A 30 -9.65 13.09 1.25
CA ARG A 30 -9.43 14.08 2.30
C ARG A 30 -8.12 13.77 3.03
N GLY A 31 -7.27 14.79 3.22
CA GLY A 31 -5.94 14.66 3.81
C GLY A 31 -4.83 15.05 2.84
N LYS A 32 -3.59 14.68 3.16
CA LYS A 32 -2.38 14.94 2.39
C LYS A 32 -1.85 13.69 1.69
N GLY A 33 -1.77 12.54 2.31
CA GLY A 33 -1.15 11.37 1.69
C GLY A 33 0.25 11.69 1.16
N LEU A 34 0.58 11.19 -0.05
CA LEU A 34 1.86 11.45 -0.70
C LEU A 34 1.95 12.88 -1.25
N ASP A 35 0.90 13.34 -1.95
CA ASP A 35 0.93 14.57 -2.77
C ASP A 35 -0.37 15.41 -2.73
N SER A 36 -1.26 15.15 -1.77
CA SER A 36 -2.63 15.69 -1.60
C SER A 36 -3.69 15.09 -2.53
N THR A 37 -3.30 14.26 -3.49
CA THR A 37 -4.23 13.63 -4.45
C THR A 37 -4.13 12.10 -4.46
N SER A 38 -2.97 11.57 -4.09
CA SER A 38 -2.65 10.15 -4.08
C SER A 38 -1.96 9.73 -2.77
N ASP A 39 -2.12 8.46 -2.41
CA ASP A 39 -1.42 7.78 -1.33
C ASP A 39 -1.26 6.30 -1.70
N GLY A 40 -0.55 5.53 -0.89
CA GLY A 40 -0.44 4.08 -1.04
C GLY A 40 0.43 3.71 -2.24
N LEU A 41 1.72 3.50 -2.04
CA LEU A 41 2.61 2.93 -3.05
C LEU A 41 2.51 1.42 -3.01
N CYS A 42 2.37 0.81 -4.19
CA CYS A 42 2.38 -0.65 -4.35
C CYS A 42 3.49 -1.07 -5.31
N LYS A 43 4.39 -1.94 -4.85
CA LYS A 43 5.41 -2.59 -5.70
C LYS A 43 5.47 -4.07 -5.38
N LYS A 44 5.05 -4.91 -6.33
CA LYS A 44 4.89 -6.36 -6.13
C LYS A 44 3.95 -6.63 -4.94
N ASN A 45 4.46 -7.23 -3.88
CA ASN A 45 3.70 -7.56 -2.66
C ASN A 45 3.96 -6.56 -1.51
N LEU A 46 4.69 -5.48 -1.77
CA LEU A 46 4.92 -4.41 -0.80
C LEU A 46 3.88 -3.31 -1.00
N PHE A 47 3.21 -2.95 0.09
CA PHE A 47 2.30 -1.82 0.14
C PHE A 47 2.73 -0.87 1.25
N ALA A 48 2.95 0.40 0.90
CA ALA A 48 3.39 1.46 1.81
C ALA A 48 2.44 2.65 1.71
N THR A 49 2.02 3.23 2.83
CA THR A 49 1.06 4.34 2.85
C THR A 49 1.31 5.23 4.05
N TYR A 50 1.06 6.54 3.89
CA TYR A 50 1.05 7.47 5.02
C TYR A 50 -0.22 7.34 5.87
N THR A 51 -1.31 6.83 5.27
CA THR A 51 -2.56 6.58 5.98
C THR A 51 -2.40 5.43 6.99
N HIS A 52 -2.58 5.72 8.27
CA HIS A 52 -2.69 4.70 9.31
C HIS A 52 -4.05 3.99 9.19
N ILE A 53 -4.05 2.81 8.56
CA ILE A 53 -5.25 2.00 8.34
C ILE A 53 -5.62 1.23 9.61
N HIS A 54 -6.84 1.46 10.09
CA HIS A 54 -7.39 0.67 11.20
C HIS A 54 -7.96 -0.65 10.67
N ALA A 55 -7.26 -1.77 10.93
CA ALA A 55 -7.58 -3.09 10.38
C ALA A 55 -9.03 -3.55 10.62
N ARG A 56 -9.61 -3.24 11.80
CA ARG A 56 -11.01 -3.61 12.11
C ARG A 56 -12.03 -2.72 11.39
N GLY A 57 -11.64 -1.49 11.03
CA GLY A 57 -12.47 -0.54 10.27
C GLY A 57 -12.36 -0.72 8.76
N THR A 58 -11.34 -1.46 8.29
CA THR A 58 -11.09 -1.78 6.87
C THR A 58 -10.94 -3.30 6.73
N PRO A 59 -12.05 -4.07 6.73
CA PRO A 59 -11.99 -5.53 6.77
C PRO A 59 -11.23 -6.19 5.61
N SER A 60 -11.10 -5.49 4.47
CA SER A 60 -10.29 -5.94 3.33
C SER A 60 -8.79 -5.94 3.62
N TRP A 61 -8.30 -5.12 4.56
CA TRP A 61 -6.88 -4.98 4.88
C TRP A 61 -6.25 -6.32 5.27
N ALA A 62 -6.78 -6.94 6.32
CA ALA A 62 -6.26 -8.21 6.82
C ALA A 62 -6.40 -9.34 5.79
N ARG A 63 -7.54 -9.40 5.09
CA ARG A 63 -7.80 -10.41 4.05
C ARG A 63 -6.84 -10.27 2.87
N GLY A 64 -6.59 -9.04 2.41
CA GLY A 64 -5.69 -8.75 1.31
C GLY A 64 -4.25 -9.15 1.64
N LEU A 65 -3.75 -8.75 2.82
CA LEU A 65 -2.41 -9.08 3.27
C LEU A 65 -2.18 -10.61 3.34
N VAL A 66 -3.09 -11.34 3.98
CA VAL A 66 -2.99 -12.80 4.10
C VAL A 66 -3.09 -13.48 2.74
N LYS A 67 -3.98 -13.03 1.86
CA LYS A 67 -4.12 -13.56 0.49
C LYS A 67 -2.82 -13.45 -0.29
N VAL A 68 -2.16 -12.29 -0.25
CA VAL A 68 -0.89 -12.05 -0.95
C VAL A 68 0.22 -12.95 -0.37
N ALA A 69 0.27 -13.10 0.96
CA ALA A 69 1.23 -14.00 1.62
C ALA A 69 1.04 -15.47 1.20
N LEU A 70 -0.21 -15.95 1.10
CA LEU A 70 -0.52 -17.30 0.64
C LEU A 70 -0.12 -17.51 -0.82
N ILE A 71 -0.42 -16.56 -1.70
CA ILE A 71 -0.02 -16.60 -3.12
C ILE A 71 1.51 -16.71 -3.24
N GLN A 72 2.24 -15.90 -2.47
CA GLN A 72 3.70 -15.93 -2.48
C GLN A 72 4.25 -17.28 -2.00
N LYS A 73 3.68 -17.84 -0.92
CA LYS A 73 4.06 -19.18 -0.42
C LYS A 73 3.84 -20.27 -1.47
N SER A 74 2.71 -20.24 -2.17
CA SER A 74 2.39 -21.24 -3.21
C SER A 74 3.27 -21.10 -4.46
N GLY A 75 3.66 -19.88 -4.84
CA GLY A 75 4.55 -19.64 -5.99
C GLY A 75 6.03 -20.00 -5.74
N ASP A 76 6.45 -20.08 -4.48
CA ASP A 76 7.82 -20.48 -4.09
C ASP A 76 8.04 -22.00 -4.20
N SER A 77 6.95 -22.78 -4.15
CA SER A 77 7.00 -24.25 -4.28
C SER A 77 7.40 -24.73 -5.69
N SER A 78 7.42 -23.83 -6.68
CA SER A 78 7.82 -24.09 -8.07
C SER A 78 9.24 -23.66 -8.43
N LYS A 79 9.98 -23.01 -7.52
CA LYS A 79 11.39 -22.59 -7.75
C LYS A 79 12.44 -23.47 -7.04
N GLY A 80 12.00 -24.54 -6.38
CA GLY A 80 12.85 -25.55 -5.76
C GLY A 80 12.76 -26.90 -6.48
N LYS A 81 13.20 -26.96 -7.75
CA LYS A 81 13.67 -28.18 -8.42
C LYS A 81 14.71 -27.80 -9.46
#